data_AF-A0A0S4Q6K5-F1
#
_entry.id   AF-A0A0S4Q6K5-F1
#
_cell.length_a   1.000
_cell.length_b   1.000
_cell.length_c   1.000
_cell.angle_alpha   90.00
_cell.angle_beta   90.00
_cell.angle_gamma   90.00
#
_symmetry.space_group_name_H-M   'P 1'
#
loop_
_entity.id
_entity.type
_entity.pdbx_description
1 polymer ?
#
loop_
_entity_poly.entity_id
_entity_poly.type
_entity_poly.pdbx_seq_one_letter_code
_entity_poly.pdbx_strand_id
1 'polypeptide(L)'
;MRQIAPGFIPHYNLDDPAGVVQKPRFEVVLPTRERPLGGCESSLSPAVFGRCLAATLQLSRRTLEGTVIAAQAAIAARDDLSAGHRARWSQVLAEVHLAWKAARNLECGQLVVLERGPNASIFEERTGCLLAAERDRIDDLKRRYGLD
;
A
#
# COMPACT_ATOMS: atom_id res chain seq x y z
N MET A 1 -25.75 -1.01 30.91
CA MET A 1 -25.79 -0.29 29.62
C MET A 1 -24.94 0.96 29.75
N ARG A 2 -23.81 1.05 29.03
CA ARG A 2 -23.01 2.29 28.94
C ARG A 2 -23.43 3.04 27.68
N GLN A 3 -23.88 4.27 27.86
CA GLN A 3 -24.34 5.17 26.81
C GLN A 3 -23.17 5.58 25.90
N ILE A 4 -23.40 5.51 24.58
CA ILE A 4 -22.50 6.00 23.54
C ILE A 4 -22.71 7.52 23.47
N ALA A 5 -21.65 8.30 23.64
CA ALA A 5 -21.69 9.74 23.42
C ALA A 5 -21.87 10.04 21.91
N PRO A 6 -22.86 10.85 21.51
CA PRO A 6 -23.04 11.23 20.12
C PRO A 6 -22.16 12.44 19.77
N GLY A 7 -21.55 12.41 18.58
CA GLY A 7 -20.99 13.60 17.95
C GLY A 7 -19.47 13.68 17.91
N PHE A 8 -18.86 13.01 16.93
CA PHE A 8 -17.62 13.50 16.33
C PHE A 8 -17.74 13.35 14.82
N ILE A 9 -18.48 14.26 14.20
CA ILE A 9 -18.42 14.46 12.75
C ILE A 9 -17.33 15.52 12.54
N PRO A 10 -16.15 15.19 11.97
CA PRO A 10 -15.17 16.21 11.66
C PRO A 10 -15.76 17.14 10.58
N HIS A 11 -16.02 18.39 10.95
CA HIS A 11 -16.32 19.45 10.01
C HIS A 11 -15.06 19.74 9.20
N TYR A 12 -15.07 19.41 7.91
CA TYR A 12 -14.11 19.96 6.96
C TYR A 12 -14.64 21.34 6.55
N ASN A 13 -13.98 22.40 7.01
CA ASN A 13 -14.21 23.74 6.47
C ASN A 13 -13.69 23.76 5.03
N LEU A 14 -14.61 23.88 4.06
CA LEU A 14 -14.31 23.97 2.63
C LEU A 14 -14.06 25.42 2.16
N ASP A 15 -14.04 26.39 3.07
CA ASP A 15 -14.01 27.83 2.77
C ASP A 15 -12.77 28.58 3.31
N ASP A 16 -11.62 27.93 3.49
CA ASP A 16 -10.39 28.65 3.91
C ASP A 16 -9.64 29.21 2.68
N PRO A 17 -9.62 30.54 2.43
CA PRO A 17 -9.07 31.12 1.22
C PRO A 17 -7.68 31.74 1.52
N ALA A 18 -6.65 30.91 1.69
CA ALA A 18 -5.25 31.36 1.64
C ALA A 18 -4.23 30.19 1.54
N GLY A 19 -3.99 29.71 0.32
CA GLY A 19 -2.69 29.91 -0.33
C GLY A 19 -1.38 29.68 0.45
N VAL A 20 -1.25 28.63 1.26
CA VAL A 20 0.05 27.97 1.42
C VAL A 20 -0.21 26.47 1.31
N VAL A 21 0.11 25.89 0.15
CA VAL A 21 0.40 24.45 0.09
C VAL A 21 1.63 24.27 0.96
N GLN A 22 1.44 24.11 2.28
CA GLN A 22 2.52 23.74 3.17
C GLN A 22 2.99 22.39 2.66
N LYS A 23 4.16 22.42 2.00
CA LYS A 23 4.88 21.22 1.57
C LYS A 23 4.79 20.23 2.73
N PRO A 24 4.29 19.00 2.53
CA PRO A 24 4.13 18.08 3.65
C PRO A 24 5.46 18.01 4.39
N ARG A 25 5.42 18.10 5.73
CA ARG A 25 6.61 18.05 6.60
C ARG A 25 7.34 16.69 6.55
N PHE A 26 6.97 15.84 5.62
CA PHE A 26 7.45 14.49 5.42
C PHE A 26 7.50 14.21 3.92
N GLU A 27 8.44 13.36 3.52
CA GLU A 27 8.57 12.90 2.14
C GLU A 27 7.74 11.63 1.94
N VAL A 28 6.93 11.59 0.88
CA VAL A 28 6.16 10.40 0.51
C VAL A 28 6.94 9.64 -0.55
N VAL A 29 7.71 8.65 -0.11
CA VAL A 29 8.52 7.77 -0.97
C VAL A 29 8.15 6.32 -0.75
N LEU A 30 8.39 5.49 -1.76
CA LEU A 30 8.14 4.05 -1.65
C LEU A 30 9.01 3.44 -0.54
N PRO A 31 8.47 2.45 0.20
CA PRO A 31 9.25 1.71 1.17
C PRO A 31 10.36 0.89 0.49
N THR A 32 11.52 0.81 1.13
CA THR A 32 12.61 -0.11 0.78
C THR A 32 12.85 -1.11 1.92
N ARG A 33 13.87 -1.96 1.81
CA ARG A 33 14.27 -2.84 2.92
C ARG A 33 14.94 -2.03 4.05
N GLU A 34 15.71 -1.02 3.69
CA GLU A 34 16.41 -0.12 4.60
C GLU A 34 15.46 0.91 5.22
N ARG A 35 14.40 1.28 4.48
CA ARG A 35 13.35 2.23 4.91
C ARG A 35 11.97 1.60 4.76
N PRO A 36 11.55 0.72 5.69
CA PRO A 36 10.31 -0.06 5.56
C PRO A 36 9.04 0.79 5.61
N LEU A 37 9.11 2.02 6.13
CA LEU A 37 8.00 2.97 6.20
C LEU A 37 8.14 4.11 5.16
N GLY A 38 9.03 3.95 4.18
CA GLY A 38 9.37 5.02 3.25
C GLY A 38 10.04 6.20 3.95
N GLY A 39 9.55 7.41 3.70
CA GLY A 39 10.06 8.66 4.30
C GLY A 39 9.45 9.01 5.65
N CYS A 40 8.65 8.11 6.25
CA CYS A 40 7.97 8.37 7.52
C CYS A 40 8.89 8.11 8.71
N GLU A 41 9.38 9.19 9.32
CA GLU A 41 10.23 9.12 10.52
C GLU A 41 9.38 9.02 11.81
N SER A 42 9.83 8.20 12.76
CA SER A 42 9.19 8.06 14.08
C SER A 42 9.37 9.29 14.99
N SER A 43 10.26 10.21 14.62
CA SER A 43 10.46 11.51 15.28
C SER A 43 9.28 12.47 15.05
N LEU A 44 8.44 12.21 14.05
CA LEU A 44 7.25 13.00 13.74
C LEU A 44 6.22 12.88 14.87
N SER A 45 5.43 13.94 15.08
CA SER A 45 4.30 13.85 16.01
C SER A 45 3.32 12.77 15.54
N PRO A 46 2.58 12.09 16.44
CA PRO A 46 1.73 10.95 16.07
C PRO A 46 0.73 11.27 14.93
N ALA A 47 0.15 12.47 14.95
CA ALA A 47 -0.76 12.91 13.89
C ALA A 47 -0.07 13.10 12.53
N VAL A 48 1.17 13.60 12.51
CA VAL A 48 1.94 13.79 11.27
C VAL A 48 2.46 12.44 10.76
N PHE A 49 2.94 11.58 11.66
CA PHE A 49 3.38 10.22 11.36
C PHE A 49 2.25 9.39 10.73
N GLY A 50 1.05 9.43 11.32
CA GLY A 50 -0.11 8.72 10.78
C GLY A 50 -0.51 9.19 9.39
N ARG A 51 -0.46 10.50 9.12
CA ARG A 51 -0.71 11.05 7.76
C ARG A 51 0.37 10.63 6.76
N CYS A 52 1.63 10.60 7.19
CA CYS A 52 2.71 10.10 6.35
C CYS A 52 2.48 8.64 5.96
N LEU A 53 2.22 7.77 6.95
CA LEU A 53 1.97 6.35 6.71
C LEU A 53 0.80 6.12 5.76
N ALA A 54 -0.30 6.86 5.94
CA ALA A 54 -1.47 6.76 5.05
C ALA A 54 -1.13 7.18 3.61
N ALA A 55 -0.38 8.27 3.43
CA ALA A 55 0.04 8.76 2.12
C ALA A 55 1.02 7.79 1.43
N THR A 56 1.99 7.27 2.18
CA THR A 56 2.96 6.27 1.70
C THR A 56 2.27 4.97 1.30
N LEU A 57 1.29 4.51 2.07
CA LEU A 57 0.49 3.34 1.72
C LEU A 57 -0.34 3.58 0.45
N GLN A 58 -0.90 4.78 0.27
CA GLN A 58 -1.61 5.11 -0.96
C GLN A 58 -0.67 5.11 -2.19
N LEU A 59 0.54 5.63 -2.04
CA LEU A 59 1.56 5.59 -3.09
C LEU A 59 1.97 4.15 -3.43
N SER A 60 2.24 3.34 -2.40
CA SER A 60 2.59 1.92 -2.53
C SER A 60 1.51 1.14 -3.29
N ARG A 61 0.24 1.31 -2.92
CA ARG A 61 -0.91 0.69 -3.62
C ARG A 61 -0.97 1.07 -5.09
N ARG A 62 -0.88 2.36 -5.42
CA ARG A 62 -0.89 2.81 -6.82
C ARG A 62 0.28 2.23 -7.61
N THR A 63 1.46 2.18 -7.00
CA THR A 63 2.66 1.63 -7.62
C THR A 63 2.50 0.14 -7.89
N LEU A 64 1.95 -0.61 -6.93
CA LEU A 64 1.67 -2.03 -7.11
C LEU A 64 0.71 -2.29 -8.26
N GLU A 65 -0.44 -1.61 -8.31
CA GLU A 65 -1.40 -1.81 -9.41
C GLU A 65 -0.79 -1.39 -10.75
N GLY A 66 -0.01 -0.30 -10.79
CA GLY A 66 0.74 0.09 -11.98
C GLY A 66 1.77 -0.97 -12.43
N THR A 67 2.45 -1.61 -11.47
CA THR A 67 3.42 -2.68 -11.75
C THR A 67 2.74 -3.94 -12.29
N VAL A 68 1.54 -4.26 -11.80
CA VAL A 68 0.73 -5.37 -12.35
C VAL A 68 0.29 -5.09 -13.78
N ILE A 69 -0.13 -3.87 -14.08
CA ILE A 69 -0.47 -3.45 -15.46
C ILE A 69 0.76 -3.56 -16.37
N ALA A 70 1.92 -3.10 -15.91
CA ALA A 70 3.17 -3.21 -16.65
C ALA A 70 3.58 -4.68 -16.89
N ALA A 71 3.40 -5.56 -15.89
CA ALA A 71 3.61 -7.00 -16.05
C ALA A 71 2.68 -7.62 -17.10
N GLN A 72 1.40 -7.24 -17.12
CA GLN A 72 0.46 -7.67 -18.16
C GLN A 72 0.86 -7.19 -19.55
N ALA A 73 1.35 -5.94 -19.67
CA ALA A 73 1.86 -5.41 -20.93
C ALA A 73 3.12 -6.17 -21.39
N ALA A 74 4.02 -6.52 -20.48
CA ALA A 74 5.20 -7.34 -20.77
C ALA A 74 4.81 -8.74 -21.29
N ILE A 75 3.79 -9.37 -20.71
CA ILE A 75 3.24 -10.64 -21.23
C ILE A 75 2.67 -10.42 -22.65
N ALA A 76 1.91 -9.36 -22.87
CA ALA A 76 1.29 -9.06 -24.15
C ALA A 76 2.31 -8.85 -25.28
N ALA A 77 3.49 -8.32 -24.97
CA ALA A 77 4.57 -8.04 -25.91
C ALA A 77 5.39 -9.28 -26.34
N ARG A 78 5.18 -10.45 -25.72
CA ARG A 78 5.91 -11.70 -26.03
C ARG A 78 5.50 -12.28 -27.39
N ASP A 79 6.28 -12.00 -28.42
CA ASP A 79 6.06 -12.44 -29.80
C ASP A 79 6.39 -13.92 -30.03
N ASP A 80 7.23 -14.51 -29.17
CA ASP A 80 7.56 -15.94 -29.13
C ASP A 80 6.40 -16.84 -28.66
N LEU A 81 5.31 -16.26 -28.16
CA LEU A 81 4.13 -16.99 -27.68
C LEU A 81 2.94 -16.85 -28.65
N SER A 82 2.04 -17.83 -28.63
CA SER A 82 0.75 -17.68 -29.31
C SER A 82 -0.17 -16.72 -28.54
N ALA A 83 -1.14 -16.11 -29.24
CA ALA A 83 -2.10 -15.20 -28.61
C ALA A 83 -2.89 -15.87 -27.47
N GLY A 84 -3.27 -17.14 -27.63
CA GLY A 84 -3.96 -17.92 -26.60
C GLY A 84 -3.12 -18.13 -25.33
N HIS A 85 -1.80 -18.39 -25.48
CA HIS A 85 -0.90 -18.50 -24.33
C HIS A 85 -0.76 -17.17 -23.58
N ARG A 86 -0.58 -16.05 -24.28
CA ARG A 86 -0.51 -14.72 -23.65
C ARG A 86 -1.80 -14.38 -22.89
N ALA A 87 -2.96 -14.68 -23.47
CA ALA A 87 -4.25 -14.44 -22.84
C ALA A 87 -4.42 -15.29 -21.56
N ARG A 88 -4.11 -16.59 -21.63
CA ARG A 88 -4.19 -17.47 -20.46
C ARG A 88 -3.21 -17.06 -19.37
N TRP A 89 -1.97 -16.70 -19.72
CA TRP A 89 -0.99 -16.23 -18.75
C TRP A 89 -1.46 -14.95 -18.06
N SER A 90 -1.96 -13.97 -18.82
CA SER A 90 -2.49 -12.71 -18.27
C SER A 90 -3.66 -12.95 -17.31
N GLN A 91 -4.56 -13.87 -17.65
CA GLN A 91 -5.67 -14.28 -16.78
C GLN A 91 -5.15 -14.89 -15.48
N VAL A 92 -4.23 -15.86 -15.56
CA VAL A 92 -3.67 -16.51 -14.37
C VAL A 92 -2.93 -15.50 -13.49
N LEU A 93 -2.19 -14.55 -14.07
CA LEU A 93 -1.55 -13.48 -13.30
C LEU A 93 -2.58 -12.65 -12.53
N ALA A 94 -3.72 -12.31 -13.15
CA ALA A 94 -4.80 -11.57 -12.50
C ALA A 94 -5.42 -12.36 -11.34
N GLU A 95 -5.68 -13.66 -11.54
CA GLU A 95 -6.19 -14.57 -10.51
C GLU A 95 -5.22 -14.67 -9.31
N VAL A 96 -3.92 -14.84 -9.60
CA VAL A 96 -2.86 -14.90 -8.57
C VAL A 96 -2.78 -13.57 -7.79
N HIS A 97 -2.85 -12.42 -8.47
CA HIS A 97 -2.84 -11.11 -7.82
C HIS A 97 -4.05 -10.91 -6.90
N LEU A 98 -5.23 -11.33 -7.34
CA LEU A 98 -6.44 -11.28 -6.53
C LEU A 98 -6.30 -12.15 -5.27
N ALA A 99 -5.84 -13.39 -5.42
CA ALA A 99 -5.60 -14.31 -4.30
C ALA A 99 -4.55 -13.77 -3.32
N TRP A 100 -3.47 -13.18 -3.84
CA TRP A 100 -2.45 -12.55 -3.02
C TRP A 100 -3.02 -11.36 -2.22
N LYS A 101 -3.86 -10.50 -2.81
CA LYS A 101 -4.51 -9.39 -2.07
C LYS A 101 -5.38 -9.91 -0.92
N ALA A 102 -6.10 -11.01 -1.14
CA ALA A 102 -6.91 -11.63 -0.11
C ALA A 102 -6.06 -12.16 1.06
N ALA A 103 -4.99 -12.90 0.75
CA ALA A 103 -4.05 -13.41 1.76
C ALA A 103 -3.40 -12.26 2.55
N ARG A 104 -2.83 -11.27 1.87
CA ARG A 104 -2.24 -10.06 2.48
C ARG A 104 -3.23 -9.34 3.39
N ASN A 105 -4.50 -9.21 2.98
CA ASN A 105 -5.50 -8.55 3.81
C ASN A 105 -5.81 -9.33 5.11
N LEU A 106 -5.73 -10.66 5.08
CA LEU A 106 -5.86 -11.49 6.28
C LEU A 106 -4.62 -11.37 7.18
N GLU A 107 -3.42 -11.49 6.59
CA GLU A 107 -2.16 -11.37 7.30
C GLU A 107 -2.03 -10.00 7.97
N CYS A 108 -2.12 -8.93 7.18
CA CYS A 108 -1.94 -7.57 7.67
C CYS A 108 -3.18 -7.00 8.35
N GLY A 109 -4.36 -7.61 8.21
CA GLY A 109 -5.58 -7.14 8.87
C GLY A 109 -5.83 -7.81 10.22
N GLN A 110 -5.47 -9.08 10.34
CA GLN A 110 -5.83 -9.90 11.50
C GLN A 110 -4.58 -10.50 12.14
N LEU A 111 -3.78 -11.26 11.40
CA LEU A 111 -2.68 -12.04 11.95
C LEU A 111 -1.63 -11.15 12.64
N VAL A 112 -1.19 -10.08 11.97
CA VAL A 112 -0.17 -9.16 12.52
C VAL A 112 -0.60 -8.54 13.85
N VAL A 113 -1.90 -8.25 14.02
CA VAL A 113 -2.43 -7.66 15.26
C VAL A 113 -2.42 -8.69 16.38
N LEU A 114 -2.74 -9.95 16.06
CA LEU A 114 -2.70 -11.04 17.03
C LEU A 114 -1.26 -11.36 17.45
N GLU A 115 -0.31 -11.35 16.52
CA GLU A 115 1.10 -11.63 16.79
C GLU A 115 1.80 -10.56 17.63
N ARG A 116 1.39 -9.29 17.48
CA ARG A 116 1.99 -8.16 18.21
C ARG A 116 1.42 -7.96 19.60
N GLY A 117 0.23 -8.48 19.87
CA GLY A 117 -0.43 -8.41 21.16
C GLY A 117 -1.16 -7.09 21.44
N PRO A 118 -1.83 -6.98 22.61
CA PRO A 118 -2.86 -5.97 22.86
C PRO A 118 -2.33 -4.53 23.04
N ASN A 119 -1.03 -4.36 23.28
CA ASN A 119 -0.42 -3.04 23.52
C ASN A 119 0.10 -2.38 22.23
N ALA A 120 0.07 -3.08 21.10
CA ALA A 120 0.59 -2.56 19.85
C ALA A 120 -0.38 -1.58 19.18
N SER A 121 0.17 -0.59 18.47
CA SER A 121 -0.61 0.33 17.65
C SER A 121 -1.19 -0.42 16.44
N ILE A 122 -2.49 -0.74 16.49
CA ILE A 122 -3.18 -1.48 15.42
C ILE A 122 -2.97 -0.80 14.07
N PHE A 123 -3.03 0.54 14.02
CA PHE A 123 -2.84 1.27 12.77
C PHE A 123 -1.42 1.10 12.21
N GLU A 124 -0.40 1.24 13.05
CA GLU A 124 1.00 1.16 12.62
C GLU A 124 1.38 -0.25 12.21
N GLU A 125 1.01 -1.27 12.99
CA GLU A 125 1.32 -2.67 12.68
C GLU A 125 0.67 -3.12 11.37
N ARG A 126 -0.61 -2.78 11.17
CA ARG A 126 -1.31 -3.08 9.92
C ARG A 126 -0.67 -2.36 8.74
N THR A 127 -0.37 -1.06 8.90
CA THR A 127 0.19 -0.26 7.82
C THR A 127 1.60 -0.70 7.46
N GLY A 128 2.45 -0.97 8.46
CA GLY A 128 3.80 -1.50 8.26
C GLY A 128 3.80 -2.84 7.54
N CYS A 129 2.91 -3.77 7.94
CA CYS A 129 2.72 -5.04 7.24
C CYS A 129 2.31 -4.84 5.77
N LEU A 130 1.33 -3.97 5.51
CA LEU A 130 0.88 -3.69 4.14
C LEU A 130 1.99 -3.10 3.28
N LEU A 131 2.77 -2.15 3.80
CA LEU A 131 3.90 -1.54 3.10
C LEU A 131 4.98 -2.57 2.76
N ALA A 132 5.32 -3.45 3.70
CA ALA A 132 6.28 -4.51 3.46
C ALA A 132 5.80 -5.49 2.39
N ALA A 133 4.55 -5.96 2.49
CA ALA A 133 3.98 -6.90 1.54
C ALA A 133 3.87 -6.30 0.12
N GLU A 134 3.44 -5.05 0.01
CA GLU A 134 3.33 -4.36 -1.27
C GLU A 134 4.71 -4.10 -1.90
N ARG A 135 5.72 -3.70 -1.12
CA ARG A 135 7.12 -3.59 -1.58
C ARG A 135 7.61 -4.90 -2.17
N ASP A 136 7.51 -5.99 -1.41
CA ASP A 136 8.04 -7.29 -1.82
C ASP A 136 7.34 -7.81 -3.08
N ARG A 137 6.03 -7.52 -3.22
CA ARG A 137 5.27 -7.86 -4.42
C ARG A 137 5.66 -7.03 -5.63
N ILE A 138 5.91 -5.72 -5.45
CA ILE A 138 6.42 -4.85 -6.51
C ILE A 138 7.78 -5.37 -7.00
N ASP A 139 8.72 -5.62 -6.10
CA ASP A 139 10.07 -6.11 -6.44
C ASP A 139 10.02 -7.46 -7.15
N ASP A 140 9.16 -8.37 -6.69
CA ASP A 140 8.96 -9.68 -7.33
C ASP A 140 8.43 -9.55 -8.77
N LEU A 141 7.42 -8.70 -9.00
CA LEU A 141 6.86 -8.46 -10.32
C LEU A 141 7.89 -7.81 -11.25
N LYS A 142 8.58 -6.76 -10.78
CA LYS A 142 9.62 -6.09 -11.58
C LYS A 142 10.69 -7.07 -12.05
N ARG A 143 11.22 -7.88 -11.14
CA ARG A 143 12.22 -8.90 -11.44
C ARG A 143 11.71 -9.98 -12.39
N ARG A 144 10.48 -10.48 -12.21
CA ARG A 144 9.92 -11.55 -13.06
C ARG A 144 9.61 -11.10 -14.48
N TYR A 145 9.23 -9.84 -14.64
CA TYR A 145 8.75 -9.29 -15.91
C TYR A 145 9.71 -8.29 -16.57
N GLY A 146 10.88 -8.03 -15.95
CA GLY A 146 11.91 -7.14 -16.48
C GLY A 146 11.46 -5.68 -16.55
N LEU A 147 10.91 -5.14 -15.47
CA LEU A 147 10.30 -3.80 -15.40
C LEU A 147 11.19 -2.76 -14.70
N ASP A 148 12.50 -2.99 -14.67
CA ASP A 148 13.49 -2.13 -14.01
C ASP A 148 13.90 -0.92 -14.88
#